data_AF-A0A7Y3FNN5-F1
#
_entry.id   AF-A0A7Y3FNN5-F1
#
_cell.length_a   1.000
_cell.length_b   1.000
_cell.length_c   1.000
_cell.angle_alpha   90.00
_cell.angle_beta   90.00
_cell.angle_gamma   90.00
#
_symmetry.space_group_name_H-M   'P 1'
#
loop_
_entity.id
_entity.type
_entity.pdbx_description
1 polymer ?
#
loop_
_entity_poly.entity_id
_entity_poly.type
_entity_poly.pdbx_seq_one_letter_code
_entity_poly.pdbx_strand_id
1 'polypeptide(L)'
;MRVRAETLLIAVMAIFAMTGWLAVHFLDDAGSGRVVGDPEYLTIDPVPPDHPVDVSPDPLSATSWFQGMRGFCNPVDVETRMRWQPAPETDEGLMYEAACYALAGKIDLARGAIETLPPADQYKAAGVVFNAGHPAADAGDELAAGPLMELVVEFWPNHYMALYHAGAAAYEMGDSKRAHGYLTRFLQHYSVEDGWRSNALSMLDSIRRGG
;
A
#
# COMPACT_ATOMS: atom_id res chain seq x y z
N MET A 1 5.45 0.77 48.20
CA MET A 1 6.21 0.10 47.12
C MET A 1 6.23 0.98 45.85
N ARG A 2 6.78 2.21 45.93
CA ARG A 2 6.63 3.25 44.89
C ARG A 2 7.96 3.80 44.36
N VAL A 3 9.07 3.08 44.58
CA VAL A 3 10.43 3.58 44.30
C VAL A 3 11.11 2.83 43.13
N ARG A 4 10.45 1.85 42.50
CA ARG A 4 11.08 0.99 41.47
C ARG A 4 10.78 1.40 40.02
N ALA A 5 9.79 2.27 39.78
CA ALA A 5 9.39 2.64 38.42
C ALA A 5 10.29 3.74 37.81
N GLU A 6 10.81 4.65 38.63
CA GLU A 6 11.58 5.81 38.12
C GLU A 6 13.01 5.44 37.70
N THR A 7 13.59 4.40 38.31
CA THR A 7 14.96 3.97 37.98
C THR A 7 15.05 3.23 36.65
N LEU A 8 13.94 2.62 36.18
CA LEU A 8 13.92 1.89 34.90
C LEU A 8 13.85 2.84 33.69
N LEU A 9 13.16 3.99 33.84
CA LEU A 9 12.97 4.95 32.74
C LEU A 9 14.27 5.66 32.35
N ILE A 10 15.14 5.94 33.33
CA ILE A 10 16.43 6.61 33.10
C ILE A 10 17.41 5.67 32.38
N ALA A 11 17.37 4.37 32.66
CA ALA A 11 18.25 3.39 32.02
C ALA A 11 17.93 3.17 30.53
N VAL A 12 16.65 3.23 30.13
CA VAL A 12 16.23 3.04 28.73
C VAL A 12 16.59 4.26 27.86
N MET A 13 16.53 5.48 28.41
CA MET A 13 16.89 6.70 27.66
C MET A 13 18.40 6.81 27.38
N ALA A 14 19.26 6.23 28.23
CA ALA A 14 20.72 6.24 28.01
C ALA A 14 21.18 5.33 26.85
N ILE A 15 20.39 4.28 26.51
CA ILE A 15 20.72 3.34 25.44
C ILE A 15 20.45 3.95 24.05
N PHE A 16 19.42 4.79 23.92
CA PHE A 16 19.09 5.45 22.64
C PHE A 16 20.07 6.57 22.25
N ALA A 17 20.79 7.17 23.21
CA ALA A 17 21.76 8.22 22.89
C ALA A 17 23.09 7.68 22.32
N MET A 18 23.41 6.39 22.53
CA MET A 18 24.68 5.81 22.06
C MET A 18 24.60 5.13 20.68
N THR A 19 23.41 4.83 20.16
CA THR A 19 23.25 4.24 18.82
C THR A 19 23.19 5.30 17.69
N GLY A 20 22.86 6.55 18.01
CA GLY A 20 22.79 7.64 17.03
C GLY A 20 24.13 8.14 16.49
N TRP A 21 25.26 7.79 17.11
CA TRP A 21 26.58 8.33 16.71
C TRP A 21 27.29 7.50 15.64
N LEU A 22 26.88 6.24 15.42
CA LEU A 22 27.50 5.37 14.40
C LEU A 22 26.93 5.57 12.99
N ALA A 23 25.77 6.23 12.83
CA ALA A 23 25.15 6.44 11.52
C ALA A 23 25.74 7.63 10.73
N VAL A 24 26.48 8.53 11.38
CA VAL A 24 27.00 9.75 10.72
C VAL A 24 28.33 9.51 9.99
N HIS A 25 29.06 8.43 10.30
CA HIS A 25 30.38 8.18 9.70
C HIS A 25 30.37 7.26 8.46
N PHE A 26 29.21 6.77 8.00
CA PHE A 26 29.12 5.88 6.83
C PHE A 26 28.68 6.55 5.52
N LEU A 27 28.48 7.88 5.50
CA LEU A 27 28.05 8.62 4.31
C LEU A 27 29.17 9.44 3.64
N ASP A 28 30.40 9.42 4.17
CA ASP A 28 31.50 10.26 3.65
C ASP A 28 32.40 9.59 2.59
N ASP A 29 32.18 8.30 2.27
CA ASP A 29 33.10 7.54 1.39
C ASP A 29 32.50 7.12 0.04
N ALA A 30 31.54 7.89 -0.47
CA ALA A 30 31.03 7.76 -1.84
C ALA A 30 31.77 8.73 -2.79
N GLY A 31 33.05 8.41 -3.05
CA GLY A 31 33.72 8.60 -4.33
C GLY A 31 33.49 9.91 -5.10
N SER A 32 34.29 10.93 -4.79
CA SER A 32 34.54 12.05 -5.71
C SER A 32 35.45 11.61 -6.87
N GLY A 33 34.89 10.88 -7.84
CA GLY A 33 35.52 10.61 -9.13
C GLY A 33 35.44 11.85 -10.03
N ARG A 34 36.38 12.77 -9.87
CA ARG A 34 36.52 13.96 -10.73
C ARG A 34 37.06 13.52 -12.10
N VAL A 35 36.18 13.29 -13.07
CA VAL A 35 36.57 13.13 -14.49
C VAL A 35 36.73 14.53 -15.07
N VAL A 36 37.99 14.98 -15.18
CA VAL A 36 38.37 16.15 -15.99
C VAL A 36 38.56 15.62 -17.41
N GLY A 37 37.51 15.73 -18.23
CA GLY A 37 37.57 15.55 -19.68
C GLY A 37 37.30 16.89 -20.34
N ASP A 38 38.13 17.27 -21.32
CA ASP A 38 38.00 18.51 -22.08
C ASP A 38 36.62 18.59 -22.78
N PRO A 39 36.03 19.79 -22.91
CA PRO A 39 34.81 19.97 -23.67
C PRO A 39 35.13 19.85 -25.17
N GLU A 40 35.00 18.64 -25.72
CA GLU A 40 34.93 18.45 -27.16
C GLU A 40 33.59 19.01 -27.64
N TYR A 41 33.65 20.18 -28.26
CA TYR A 41 32.51 20.82 -28.90
C TYR A 41 32.05 19.96 -30.08
N LEU A 42 31.08 19.07 -29.84
CA LEU A 42 30.31 18.42 -30.90
C LEU A 42 29.55 19.50 -31.67
N THR A 43 30.06 19.84 -32.85
CA THR A 43 29.27 20.51 -33.90
C THR A 43 28.08 19.63 -34.24
N ILE A 44 26.91 19.97 -33.70
CA ILE A 44 25.63 19.38 -34.08
C ILE A 44 25.28 19.97 -35.45
N ASP A 45 25.30 19.15 -36.50
CA ASP A 45 24.77 19.54 -37.80
C ASP A 45 23.29 19.93 -37.65
N PRO A 46 22.84 21.04 -38.26
CA PRO A 46 21.44 21.45 -38.20
C PRO A 46 20.56 20.37 -38.84
N VAL A 47 19.80 19.67 -37.99
CA VAL A 47 18.75 18.74 -38.42
C VAL A 47 17.77 19.53 -39.30
N PRO A 48 17.43 19.04 -40.52
CA PRO A 48 16.43 19.68 -41.36
C PRO A 48 15.11 19.84 -40.57
N PRO A 49 14.25 20.83 -40.90
CA PRO A 49 12.94 20.93 -40.28
C PRO A 49 12.10 19.71 -40.69
N ASP A 50 12.18 18.66 -39.89
CA ASP A 50 11.36 17.46 -40.00
C ASP A 50 9.90 17.85 -39.84
N HIS A 51 9.10 17.30 -40.74
CA HIS A 51 7.64 17.36 -40.70
C HIS A 51 7.15 16.98 -39.30
N PRO A 52 6.07 17.60 -38.78
CA PRO A 52 5.48 17.20 -37.51
C PRO A 52 5.07 15.74 -37.63
N VAL A 53 5.84 14.85 -37.00
CA VAL A 53 5.45 13.46 -36.82
C VAL A 53 4.24 13.52 -35.90
N ASP A 54 3.07 13.20 -36.45
CA ASP A 54 1.87 12.96 -35.66
C ASP A 54 2.07 11.66 -34.89
N VAL A 55 2.87 11.76 -33.82
CA VAL A 55 3.01 10.70 -32.84
C VAL A 55 1.73 10.78 -32.01
N SER A 56 0.63 10.24 -32.53
CA SER A 56 -0.49 9.86 -31.67
C SER A 56 0.10 8.88 -30.65
N PRO A 57 0.23 9.26 -29.37
CA PRO A 57 0.83 8.40 -28.38
C PRO A 57 -0.02 7.13 -28.32
N ASP A 58 0.62 5.96 -28.44
CA ASP A 58 -0.03 4.69 -28.14
C ASP A 58 -0.78 4.84 -26.81
N PRO A 59 -2.05 4.40 -26.72
CA PRO A 59 -2.80 4.52 -25.49
C PRO A 59 -2.00 3.86 -24.36
N LEU A 60 -1.64 4.67 -23.35
CA LEU A 60 -0.88 4.19 -22.18
C LEU A 60 -1.58 2.95 -21.62
N SER A 61 -0.82 1.87 -21.40
CA SER A 61 -1.38 0.70 -20.73
C SER A 61 -1.91 1.08 -19.34
N ALA A 62 -2.94 0.39 -18.87
CA ALA A 62 -3.53 0.68 -17.55
C ALA A 62 -2.50 0.57 -16.42
N THR A 63 -1.60 -0.41 -16.50
CA THR A 63 -0.44 -0.54 -15.60
C THR A 63 0.47 0.70 -15.65
N SER A 64 0.85 1.19 -16.84
CA SER A 64 1.72 2.37 -16.99
C SER A 64 1.03 3.64 -16.48
N TRP A 65 -0.27 3.79 -16.77
CA TRP A 65 -1.09 4.85 -16.21
C TRP A 65 -1.07 4.83 -14.68
N PHE A 66 -1.31 3.66 -14.06
CA PHE A 66 -1.35 3.54 -12.60
C PHE A 66 -0.01 3.85 -11.95
N GLN A 67 1.11 3.44 -12.56
CA GLN A 67 2.45 3.79 -12.06
C GLN A 67 2.68 5.30 -12.04
N GLY A 68 2.25 6.02 -13.08
CA GLY A 68 2.28 7.48 -13.12
C GLY A 68 1.28 8.15 -12.17
N MET A 69 0.16 7.47 -11.89
CA MET A 69 -0.91 7.97 -11.03
C MET A 69 -0.65 7.73 -9.54
N ARG A 70 0.16 6.73 -9.17
CA ARG A 70 0.27 6.21 -7.80
C ARG A 70 0.57 7.28 -6.74
N GLY A 71 1.44 8.24 -7.06
CA GLY A 71 1.76 9.35 -6.13
C GLY A 71 0.58 10.26 -5.78
N PHE A 72 -0.47 10.26 -6.60
CA PHE A 72 -1.69 11.04 -6.44
C PHE A 72 -2.86 10.24 -5.87
N CYS A 73 -2.69 8.93 -5.61
CA CYS A 73 -3.70 8.07 -5.01
C CYS A 73 -3.76 8.29 -3.48
N ASN A 74 -4.07 9.53 -3.09
CA ASN A 74 -4.19 9.98 -1.70
C ASN A 74 -5.51 10.77 -1.52
N PRO A 75 -5.98 10.99 -0.28
CA PRO A 75 -7.29 11.61 -0.02
C PRO A 75 -7.48 13.03 -0.58
N VAL A 76 -6.38 13.74 -0.86
CA VAL A 76 -6.38 15.14 -1.31
C VAL A 76 -6.43 15.23 -2.83
N ASP A 77 -5.60 14.46 -3.53
CA ASP A 77 -5.34 14.68 -4.95
C ASP A 77 -6.20 13.83 -5.89
N VAL A 78 -6.65 12.65 -5.44
CA VAL A 78 -7.18 11.60 -6.35
C VAL A 78 -8.32 12.08 -7.24
N GLU A 79 -9.30 12.82 -6.70
CA GLU A 79 -10.47 13.26 -7.44
C GLU A 79 -10.14 14.34 -8.47
N THR A 80 -9.21 15.23 -8.14
CA THR A 80 -8.74 16.23 -9.11
C THR A 80 -7.93 15.56 -10.19
N ARG A 81 -6.99 14.67 -9.82
CA ARG A 81 -6.13 14.01 -10.79
C ARG A 81 -6.90 13.07 -11.72
N MET A 82 -7.89 12.32 -11.21
CA MET A 82 -8.72 11.43 -12.02
C MET A 82 -9.53 12.19 -13.09
N ARG A 83 -9.96 13.43 -12.80
CA ARG A 83 -10.63 14.30 -13.79
C ARG A 83 -9.70 14.77 -14.91
N TRP A 84 -8.42 14.97 -14.62
CA TRP A 84 -7.43 15.46 -15.59
C TRP A 84 -6.74 14.34 -16.37
N GLN A 85 -6.60 13.17 -15.75
CA GLN A 85 -5.93 12.01 -16.32
C GLN A 85 -6.71 10.74 -15.93
N PRO A 86 -7.89 10.52 -16.53
CA PRO A 86 -8.71 9.36 -16.22
C PRO A 86 -7.97 8.06 -16.53
N ALA A 87 -8.35 6.98 -15.87
CA ALA A 87 -7.89 5.66 -16.24
C ALA A 87 -8.30 5.33 -17.69
N PRO A 88 -7.52 4.51 -18.42
CA PRO A 88 -7.95 4.01 -19.71
C PRO A 88 -9.33 3.33 -19.62
N GLU A 89 -10.19 3.53 -20.62
CA GLU A 89 -11.54 2.94 -20.68
C GLU A 89 -11.50 1.44 -21.03
N THR A 90 -10.84 0.66 -20.19
CA THR A 90 -10.71 -0.79 -20.28
C THR A 90 -10.98 -1.42 -18.93
N ASP A 91 -11.28 -2.72 -18.90
CA ASP A 91 -11.48 -3.44 -17.63
C ASP A 91 -10.26 -3.32 -16.71
N GLU A 92 -9.04 -3.43 -17.24
CA GLU A 92 -7.80 -3.24 -16.47
C GLU A 92 -7.67 -1.81 -15.94
N GLY A 93 -8.09 -0.81 -16.72
CA GLY A 93 -8.15 0.59 -16.29
C GLY A 93 -9.08 0.79 -15.10
N LEU A 94 -10.29 0.22 -15.15
CA LEU A 94 -11.24 0.24 -14.03
C LEU A 94 -10.69 -0.46 -12.77
N MET A 95 -9.95 -1.56 -12.93
CA MET A 95 -9.30 -2.24 -11.79
C MET A 95 -8.26 -1.34 -11.11
N TYR A 96 -7.44 -0.61 -11.89
CA TYR A 96 -6.46 0.32 -11.35
C TYR A 96 -7.08 1.63 -10.84
N GLU A 97 -8.18 2.10 -11.43
CA GLU A 97 -8.99 3.19 -10.90
C GLU A 97 -9.50 2.84 -9.50
N ALA A 98 -10.10 1.65 -9.34
CA ALA A 98 -10.55 1.14 -8.05
C ALA A 98 -9.40 1.10 -7.02
N ALA A 99 -8.22 0.60 -7.41
CA ALA A 99 -7.05 0.59 -6.54
C ALA A 99 -6.59 1.99 -6.12
N CYS A 100 -6.62 2.96 -7.04
CA CYS A 100 -6.24 4.35 -6.73
C CYS A 100 -7.24 5.01 -5.76
N TYR A 101 -8.54 4.80 -5.97
CA TYR A 101 -9.56 5.27 -5.02
C TYR A 101 -9.45 4.60 -3.65
N ALA A 102 -9.17 3.29 -3.61
CA ALA A 102 -9.01 2.56 -2.35
C ALA A 102 -7.80 3.06 -1.55
N LEU A 103 -6.65 3.27 -2.20
CA LEU A 103 -5.46 3.87 -1.57
C LEU A 103 -5.72 5.28 -1.03
N ALA A 104 -6.59 6.04 -1.69
CA ALA A 104 -7.01 7.36 -1.24
C ALA A 104 -8.08 7.34 -0.13
N GLY A 105 -8.46 6.17 0.38
CA GLY A 105 -9.52 6.00 1.37
C GLY A 105 -10.94 6.28 0.83
N LYS A 106 -11.10 6.40 -0.49
CA LYS A 106 -12.40 6.64 -1.15
C LYS A 106 -13.09 5.31 -1.46
N ILE A 107 -13.37 4.53 -0.42
CA ILE A 107 -13.82 3.13 -0.54
C ILE A 107 -15.11 2.99 -1.36
N ASP A 108 -16.05 3.94 -1.24
CA ASP A 108 -17.29 3.89 -2.03
C ASP A 108 -17.06 4.11 -3.54
N LEU A 109 -16.11 4.98 -3.91
CA LEU A 109 -15.72 5.17 -5.31
C LEU A 109 -14.98 3.94 -5.84
N ALA A 110 -14.10 3.36 -5.02
CA ALA A 110 -13.42 2.12 -5.36
C ALA A 110 -14.42 0.97 -5.59
N ARG A 111 -15.43 0.82 -4.71
CA ARG A 111 -16.52 -0.15 -4.87
C ARG A 111 -17.27 0.06 -6.18
N GLY A 112 -17.68 1.29 -6.49
CA GLY A 112 -18.40 1.60 -7.73
C GLY A 112 -17.60 1.27 -9.00
N ALA A 113 -16.29 1.51 -8.98
CA ALA A 113 -15.40 1.12 -10.09
C ALA A 113 -15.34 -0.41 -10.26
N ILE A 114 -15.26 -1.18 -9.16
CA ILE A 114 -15.32 -2.65 -9.21
C ILE A 114 -16.68 -3.12 -9.74
N GLU A 115 -17.78 -2.55 -9.27
CA GLU A 115 -19.15 -2.94 -9.65
C GLU A 115 -19.47 -2.67 -11.14
N THR A 116 -18.71 -1.79 -11.80
CA THR A 116 -18.82 -1.54 -13.25
C THR A 116 -18.29 -2.71 -14.09
N LEU A 117 -17.39 -3.52 -13.53
CA LEU A 117 -16.85 -4.70 -14.21
C LEU A 117 -17.89 -5.83 -14.27
N PRO A 118 -17.77 -6.74 -15.26
CA PRO A 118 -18.53 -7.98 -15.26
C PRO A 118 -18.38 -8.72 -13.92
N PRO A 119 -19.44 -9.34 -13.36
CA PRO A 119 -19.36 -10.02 -12.07
C PRO A 119 -18.26 -11.08 -11.98
N ALA A 120 -17.94 -11.73 -13.11
CA ALA A 120 -16.86 -12.72 -13.20
C ALA A 120 -15.45 -12.12 -13.06
N ASP A 121 -15.29 -10.80 -13.17
CA ASP A 121 -14.01 -10.11 -13.13
C ASP A 121 -13.82 -9.25 -11.87
N GLN A 122 -14.87 -9.05 -11.06
CA GLN A 122 -14.81 -8.23 -9.84
C GLN A 122 -13.76 -8.73 -8.82
N TYR A 123 -13.58 -10.05 -8.69
CA TYR A 123 -12.55 -10.61 -7.81
C TYR A 123 -11.12 -10.30 -8.30
N LYS A 124 -10.93 -10.11 -9.62
CA LYS A 124 -9.63 -9.71 -10.19
C LYS A 124 -9.32 -8.26 -9.80
N ALA A 125 -10.31 -7.38 -9.86
CA ALA A 125 -10.19 -6.00 -9.39
C ALA A 125 -9.86 -5.95 -7.89
N ALA A 126 -10.51 -6.77 -7.08
CA ALA A 126 -10.18 -6.93 -5.67
C ALA A 126 -8.71 -7.37 -5.47
N GLY A 127 -8.21 -8.27 -6.32
CA GLY A 127 -6.79 -8.63 -6.34
C GLY A 127 -5.85 -7.45 -6.66
N VAL A 128 -6.21 -6.58 -7.59
CA VAL A 128 -5.43 -5.36 -7.90
C VAL A 128 -5.45 -4.37 -6.73
N VAL A 129 -6.61 -4.17 -6.10
CA VAL A 129 -6.76 -3.37 -4.87
C VAL A 129 -5.88 -3.93 -3.75
N PHE A 130 -5.93 -5.25 -3.51
CA PHE A 130 -5.09 -5.93 -2.52
C PHE A 130 -3.60 -5.68 -2.79
N ASN A 131 -3.13 -5.96 -4.02
CA ASN A 131 -1.74 -5.74 -4.45
C ASN A 131 -1.27 -4.30 -4.23
N ALA A 132 -2.17 -3.33 -4.40
CA ALA A 132 -1.84 -1.93 -4.18
C ALA A 132 -1.70 -1.58 -2.70
N GLY A 133 -2.56 -2.14 -1.84
CA GLY A 133 -2.73 -1.76 -0.43
C GLY A 133 -1.99 -2.63 0.61
N HIS A 134 -1.77 -3.93 0.35
CA HIS A 134 -1.14 -4.82 1.34
C HIS A 134 0.25 -4.39 1.83
N PRO A 135 1.08 -3.65 1.06
CA PRO A 135 2.36 -3.17 1.60
C PRO A 135 2.23 -2.25 2.83
N ALA A 136 1.11 -1.52 2.97
CA ALA A 136 0.87 -0.72 4.18
C ALA A 136 0.58 -1.62 5.40
N ALA A 137 -0.23 -2.66 5.20
CA ALA A 137 -0.53 -3.65 6.24
C ALA A 137 0.71 -4.46 6.64
N ASP A 138 1.53 -4.87 5.66
CA ASP A 138 2.82 -5.54 5.90
C ASP A 138 3.81 -4.65 6.67
N ALA A 139 3.69 -3.33 6.53
CA ALA A 139 4.46 -2.36 7.32
C ALA A 139 3.88 -2.12 8.73
N GLY A 140 2.79 -2.80 9.09
CA GLY A 140 2.11 -2.70 10.38
C GLY A 140 1.05 -1.61 10.47
N ASP A 141 0.70 -0.95 9.36
CA ASP A 141 -0.38 0.05 9.33
C ASP A 141 -1.72 -0.61 9.01
N GLU A 142 -2.17 -1.47 9.91
CA GLU A 142 -3.42 -2.21 9.77
C GLU A 142 -4.63 -1.27 9.76
N LEU A 143 -4.60 -0.18 10.54
CA LEU A 143 -5.70 0.80 10.58
C LEU A 143 -5.90 1.51 9.23
N ALA A 144 -4.83 1.93 8.55
CA ALA A 144 -4.95 2.53 7.23
C ALA A 144 -5.38 1.50 6.18
N ALA A 145 -4.87 0.27 6.26
CA ALA A 145 -5.19 -0.78 5.31
C ALA A 145 -6.60 -1.39 5.50
N GLY A 146 -7.14 -1.36 6.72
CA GLY A 146 -8.37 -2.05 7.12
C GLY A 146 -9.55 -1.86 6.16
N PRO A 147 -9.98 -0.61 5.86
CA PRO A 147 -11.09 -0.37 4.94
C PRO A 147 -10.88 -0.92 3.52
N LEU A 148 -9.63 -0.90 3.04
CA LEU A 148 -9.27 -1.49 1.76
C LEU A 148 -9.35 -3.03 1.82
N MET A 149 -8.89 -3.64 2.91
CA MET A 149 -8.97 -5.08 3.12
C MET A 149 -10.42 -5.57 3.25
N GLU A 150 -11.28 -4.78 3.91
CA GLU A 150 -12.73 -5.01 3.94
C GLU A 150 -13.33 -4.99 2.52
N LEU A 151 -12.94 -4.03 1.67
CA LEU A 151 -13.36 -3.99 0.27
C LEU A 151 -12.88 -5.22 -0.51
N VAL A 152 -11.64 -5.68 -0.30
CA VAL A 152 -11.12 -6.88 -0.96
C VAL A 152 -11.97 -8.10 -0.60
N VAL A 153 -12.31 -8.30 0.66
CA VAL A 153 -13.10 -9.47 1.10
C VAL A 153 -14.59 -9.39 0.73
N GLU A 154 -15.08 -8.21 0.36
CA GLU A 154 -16.42 -8.02 -0.22
C GLU A 154 -16.52 -8.73 -1.58
N PHE A 155 -15.51 -8.57 -2.44
CA PHE A 155 -15.48 -9.12 -3.80
C PHE A 155 -14.64 -10.40 -3.94
N TRP A 156 -13.82 -10.73 -2.94
CA TRP A 156 -13.07 -11.98 -2.86
C TRP A 156 -13.16 -12.60 -1.44
N PRO A 157 -14.28 -13.25 -1.10
CA PRO A 157 -14.60 -13.61 0.29
C PRO A 157 -13.66 -14.61 0.98
N ASN A 158 -12.88 -15.39 0.24
CA ASN A 158 -11.93 -16.36 0.79
C ASN A 158 -10.47 -15.93 0.64
N HIS A 159 -10.20 -14.66 0.35
CA HIS A 159 -8.84 -14.13 0.27
C HIS A 159 -8.20 -14.06 1.66
N TYR A 160 -7.48 -15.11 2.06
CA TYR A 160 -7.03 -15.29 3.44
C TYR A 160 -6.15 -14.15 3.96
N MET A 161 -5.29 -13.55 3.13
CA MET A 161 -4.44 -12.43 3.55
C MET A 161 -5.26 -11.18 3.87
N ALA A 162 -6.27 -10.88 3.05
CA ALA A 162 -7.16 -9.75 3.30
C ALA A 162 -8.05 -10.00 4.52
N LEU A 163 -8.50 -11.24 4.74
CA LEU A 163 -9.22 -11.61 5.95
C LEU A 163 -8.38 -11.39 7.21
N TYR A 164 -7.10 -11.74 7.18
CA TYR A 164 -6.19 -11.51 8.30
C TYR A 164 -6.07 -10.01 8.61
N HIS A 165 -5.69 -9.19 7.62
CA HIS A 165 -5.48 -7.76 7.81
C HIS A 165 -6.77 -7.01 8.19
N ALA A 166 -7.91 -7.33 7.55
CA ALA A 166 -9.21 -6.78 7.96
C ALA A 166 -9.56 -7.16 9.42
N GLY A 167 -9.21 -8.38 9.84
CA GLY A 167 -9.39 -8.84 11.21
C GLY A 167 -8.48 -8.14 12.21
N ALA A 168 -7.21 -7.95 11.87
CA ALA A 168 -6.23 -7.22 12.67
C ALA A 168 -6.62 -5.75 12.84
N ALA A 169 -6.95 -5.07 11.74
CA ALA A 169 -7.43 -3.69 11.76
C ALA A 169 -8.68 -3.53 12.64
N ALA A 170 -9.67 -4.43 12.51
CA ALA A 170 -10.86 -4.41 13.35
C ALA A 170 -10.55 -4.65 14.83
N TYR A 171 -9.57 -5.51 15.14
CA TYR A 171 -9.11 -5.74 16.50
C TYR A 171 -8.46 -4.48 17.09
N GLU A 172 -7.60 -3.81 16.33
CA GLU A 172 -6.94 -2.56 16.76
C GLU A 172 -7.93 -1.41 16.97
N MET A 173 -9.01 -1.35 16.16
CA MET A 173 -10.11 -0.40 16.35
C MET A 173 -11.01 -0.73 17.56
N GLY A 174 -10.83 -1.88 18.22
CA GLY A 174 -11.70 -2.35 19.30
C GLY A 174 -13.04 -2.92 18.83
N ASP A 175 -13.23 -3.14 17.52
CA ASP A 175 -14.43 -3.83 17.00
C ASP A 175 -14.25 -5.35 17.11
N SER A 176 -14.41 -5.87 18.32
CA SER A 176 -14.23 -7.29 18.62
C SER A 176 -15.16 -8.19 17.79
N LYS A 177 -16.34 -7.71 17.40
CA LYS A 177 -17.31 -8.49 16.61
C LYS A 177 -16.81 -8.68 15.18
N ARG A 178 -16.38 -7.61 14.51
CA ARG A 178 -15.81 -7.70 13.16
C ARG A 178 -14.50 -8.46 13.16
N ALA A 179 -13.61 -8.17 14.11
CA ALA A 179 -12.34 -8.88 14.28
C ALA A 179 -12.54 -10.39 14.41
N HIS A 180 -13.45 -10.82 15.30
CA HIS A 180 -13.75 -12.24 15.47
C HIS A 180 -14.23 -12.89 14.17
N GLY A 181 -15.13 -12.24 13.43
CA GLY A 181 -15.66 -12.74 12.16
C GLY A 181 -14.58 -12.97 11.11
N TYR A 182 -13.72 -11.98 10.89
CA TYR A 182 -12.65 -12.07 9.89
C TYR A 182 -11.55 -13.05 10.29
N LEU A 183 -11.06 -12.99 11.53
CA LEU A 183 -9.99 -13.87 12.01
C LEU A 183 -10.42 -15.35 12.02
N THR A 184 -11.69 -15.63 12.35
CA THR A 184 -12.22 -17.00 12.27
C THR A 184 -12.22 -17.51 10.83
N ARG A 185 -12.64 -16.67 9.85
CA ARG A 185 -12.62 -17.03 8.42
C ARG A 185 -11.20 -17.17 7.90
N PHE A 186 -10.27 -16.34 8.32
CA PHE A 186 -8.84 -16.50 8.00
C PHE A 186 -8.35 -17.90 8.40
N LEU A 187 -8.62 -18.33 9.65
CA LEU A 187 -8.21 -19.64 10.15
C LEU A 187 -8.91 -20.83 9.46
N GLN A 188 -10.05 -20.61 8.78
CA GLN A 188 -10.69 -21.62 7.93
C GLN A 188 -9.96 -21.84 6.61
N HIS A 189 -9.29 -20.81 6.10
CA HIS A 189 -8.59 -20.84 4.81
C HIS A 189 -7.05 -20.95 4.95
N TYR A 190 -6.51 -20.77 6.16
CA TYR A 190 -5.08 -20.74 6.43
C TYR A 190 -4.69 -21.64 7.61
N SER A 191 -3.88 -22.66 7.33
CA SER A 191 -3.49 -23.71 8.28
C SER A 191 -1.98 -23.82 8.54
N VAL A 192 -1.17 -22.91 7.99
CA VAL A 192 0.27 -22.92 8.22
C VAL A 192 0.55 -22.47 9.65
N GLU A 193 1.37 -23.23 10.37
CA GLU A 193 1.73 -22.95 11.76
C GLU A 193 2.88 -21.93 11.82
N ASP A 194 2.52 -20.64 11.71
CA ASP A 194 3.46 -19.53 11.64
C ASP A 194 3.01 -18.31 12.48
N GLY A 195 3.69 -17.18 12.25
CA GLY A 195 3.41 -15.91 12.92
C GLY A 195 2.00 -15.38 12.67
N TRP A 196 1.46 -15.54 11.46
CA TRP A 196 0.14 -15.04 11.10
C TRP A 196 -0.95 -15.82 11.85
N ARG A 197 -0.84 -17.15 11.83
CA ARG A 197 -1.79 -18.02 12.53
C ARG A 197 -1.75 -17.82 14.04
N SER A 198 -0.56 -17.78 14.63
CA SER A 198 -0.39 -17.58 16.07
C SER A 198 -0.90 -16.20 16.52
N ASN A 199 -0.68 -15.14 15.74
CA ASN A 199 -1.22 -13.82 16.05
C ASN A 199 -2.76 -13.78 15.97
N ALA A 200 -3.34 -14.35 14.92
CA ALA A 200 -4.80 -14.44 14.79
C ALA A 200 -5.46 -15.17 15.98
N LEU A 201 -4.87 -16.29 16.42
CA LEU A 201 -5.33 -17.03 17.59
C LEU A 201 -5.21 -16.19 18.88
N SER A 202 -4.12 -15.44 19.03
CA SER A 202 -3.90 -14.54 20.18
C SER A 202 -4.96 -13.43 20.24
N MET A 203 -5.24 -12.77 19.12
CA MET A 203 -6.28 -11.74 19.02
C MET A 203 -7.67 -12.30 19.37
N LEU A 204 -8.02 -13.49 18.86
CA LEU A 204 -9.27 -14.17 19.20
C LEU A 204 -9.37 -14.53 20.68
N ASP A 205 -8.28 -14.98 21.30
CA ASP A 205 -8.26 -15.26 22.74
C ASP A 205 -8.44 -13.99 23.59
N SER A 206 -7.81 -12.88 23.18
CA SER A 206 -7.99 -11.56 23.80
C SER A 206 -9.45 -11.12 23.76
N ILE A 207 -10.08 -11.19 22.58
CA ILE A 207 -11.51 -10.89 22.39
C ILE A 207 -12.38 -11.73 23.32
N ARG A 208 -12.11 -13.04 23.43
CA ARG A 208 -12.88 -13.95 24.30
C ARG A 208 -12.76 -13.59 25.78
N ARG A 209 -11.63 -13.06 26.22
CA ARG A 209 -11.38 -12.64 27.60
C ARG A 209 -11.91 -11.25 27.93
N GLY A 210 -12.48 -10.55 26.96
CA GLY A 210 -13.22 -9.31 27.16
C GLY A 210 -12.47 -8.02 26.84
N GLY A 211 -11.26 -8.08 26.25
CA GLY A 211 -10.50 -6.91 25.80
C GLY A 211 -10.00 -6.01 26.93
#